data_AF-A0A965QV88-F1
#
_entry.id   AF-A0A965QV88-F1
#
_cell.length_a   1.000
_cell.length_b   1.000
_cell.length_c   1.000
_cell.angle_alpha   90.00
_cell.angle_beta   90.00
_cell.angle_gamma   90.00
#
_symmetry.space_group_name_H-M   'P 1'
#
loop_
_entity.id
_entity.type
_entity.pdbx_description
1 polymer ?
#
loop_
_entity_poly.entity_id
_entity_poly.type
_entity_poly.pdbx_seq_one_letter_code
_entity_poly.pdbx_strand_id
1 'polypeptide(L)'
;MARFDIEHTEGMRWVRVELDDDDVRTERGALNHMQGSIAMDVPVPSLKAWWVSLFSDESLLRPRYSGTGSVCLDSTFGGYHVMKVCSGERWILDTKCFWASDGEVKLSVHRESTWTSWWADQGLFWYKTALKGEGQVVLSVDGPVQEIDLVNDRLVADGPFVIARTQGIRMKIKRPA
;
A
#
# COMPACT_ATOMS: atom_id res chain seq x y z
N MET A 1 17.56 2.86 -5.24
CA MET A 1 16.09 2.79 -5.23
C MET A 1 15.66 1.58 -6.04
N ALA A 2 14.78 0.76 -5.46
CA ALA A 2 14.25 -0.42 -6.13
C ALA A 2 13.47 0.00 -7.38
N ARG A 3 13.69 -0.69 -8.51
CA ARG A 3 13.00 -0.39 -9.76
C ARG A 3 11.81 -1.31 -9.94
N PHE A 4 10.63 -0.73 -10.07
CA PHE A 4 9.38 -1.45 -10.27
C PHE A 4 8.95 -1.40 -11.74
N ASP A 5 8.82 -2.57 -12.36
CA ASP A 5 8.28 -2.72 -13.71
C ASP A 5 6.98 -3.57 -13.62
N ILE A 6 5.87 -3.05 -14.15
CA ILE A 6 4.61 -3.81 -14.27
C ILE A 6 4.62 -4.49 -15.65
N GLU A 7 4.66 -5.81 -15.64
CA GLU A 7 4.60 -6.64 -16.85
C GLU A 7 3.15 -7.10 -17.08
N HIS A 8 2.80 -7.33 -18.36
CA HIS A 8 1.47 -7.76 -18.74
C HIS A 8 1.51 -8.75 -19.90
N THR A 9 0.88 -9.91 -19.71
CA THR A 9 0.72 -10.96 -20.72
C THR A 9 -0.64 -11.62 -20.52
N GLU A 10 -1.37 -11.86 -21.60
CA GLU A 10 -2.66 -12.61 -21.59
C GLU A 10 -3.71 -12.09 -20.59
N GLY A 11 -3.73 -10.77 -20.33
CA GLY A 11 -4.68 -10.16 -19.39
C GLY A 11 -4.25 -10.21 -17.92
N MET A 12 -3.14 -10.89 -17.62
CA MET A 12 -2.53 -10.93 -16.29
C MET A 12 -1.48 -9.83 -16.16
N ARG A 13 -1.41 -9.22 -14.98
CA ARG A 13 -0.37 -8.27 -14.62
C ARG A 13 0.42 -8.79 -13.44
N TRP A 14 1.73 -8.58 -13.42
CA TRP A 14 2.59 -8.86 -12.27
C TRP A 14 3.66 -7.78 -12.14
N VAL A 15 4.31 -7.74 -10.99
CA VAL A 15 5.33 -6.74 -10.67
C VAL A 15 6.68 -7.42 -10.61
N ARG A 16 7.62 -6.96 -11.44
CA ARG A 16 9.02 -7.29 -11.30
C ARG A 16 9.72 -6.14 -10.57
N VAL A 17 10.54 -6.49 -9.61
CA VAL A 17 11.37 -5.54 -8.86
C VAL A 17 12.83 -5.88 -9.10
N GLU A 18 13.57 -4.97 -9.71
CA GLU A 18 15.03 -5.09 -9.86
C GLU A 18 15.71 -4.37 -8.69
N LEU A 19 16.65 -5.07 -8.05
CA LEU A 19 17.43 -4.61 -6.89
C LEU A 19 18.92 -4.57 -7.24
N ASP A 20 19.59 -3.50 -6.82
CA ASP A 20 21.05 -3.34 -6.89
C ASP A 20 21.56 -2.78 -5.56
N ASP A 21 22.05 -3.67 -4.69
CA ASP A 21 22.38 -3.37 -3.28
C ASP A 21 21.27 -2.58 -2.57
N ASP A 22 20.03 -3.04 -2.77
CA ASP A 22 18.83 -2.33 -2.35
C ASP A 22 17.82 -3.29 -1.73
N ASP A 23 16.68 -2.76 -1.29
CA ASP A 23 15.61 -3.55 -0.72
C ASP A 23 14.20 -3.12 -1.11
N VAL A 24 13.30 -4.09 -1.06
CA VAL A 24 11.87 -3.92 -1.29
C VAL A 24 11.09 -4.54 -0.15
N ARG A 25 10.03 -3.86 0.29
CA ARG A 25 9.02 -4.41 1.18
C ARG A 25 7.78 -4.80 0.40
N THR A 26 7.15 -5.91 0.74
CA THR A 26 5.96 -6.41 0.04
C THR A 26 4.81 -6.70 0.99
N GLU A 27 3.61 -6.84 0.45
CA GLU A 27 2.49 -7.51 1.11
C GLU A 27 2.85 -8.97 1.38
N ARG A 28 2.27 -9.55 2.42
CA ARG A 28 2.52 -10.95 2.77
C ARG A 28 1.91 -11.86 1.69
N GLY A 29 2.69 -12.82 1.21
CA GLY A 29 2.25 -13.75 0.16
C GLY A 29 2.35 -13.19 -1.26
N ALA A 30 2.86 -11.95 -1.43
CA ALA A 30 3.05 -11.37 -2.74
C ALA A 30 4.21 -11.98 -3.52
N LEU A 31 5.15 -12.69 -2.89
CA LEU A 31 6.30 -13.26 -3.59
C LEU A 31 5.87 -14.43 -4.48
N ASN A 32 6.23 -14.37 -5.76
CA ASN A 32 6.17 -15.51 -6.67
C ASN A 32 7.53 -16.24 -6.74
N HIS A 33 8.58 -15.52 -7.13
CA HIS A 33 9.96 -16.02 -7.15
C HIS A 33 10.97 -14.88 -7.03
N MET A 34 12.23 -15.22 -6.73
CA MET A 34 13.35 -14.28 -6.72
C MET A 34 14.60 -14.95 -7.30
N GLN A 35 15.45 -14.16 -7.95
CA GLN A 35 16.67 -14.62 -8.60
C GLN A 35 17.83 -13.68 -8.30
N GLY A 36 18.99 -14.23 -7.93
CA GLY A 36 20.20 -13.46 -7.61
C GLY A 36 20.63 -13.63 -6.16
N SER A 37 21.47 -12.72 -5.68
CA SER A 37 21.96 -12.72 -4.30
C SER A 37 20.99 -11.91 -3.43
N ILE A 38 19.82 -12.50 -3.15
CA ILE A 38 18.73 -11.85 -2.41
C ILE A 38 18.46 -12.61 -1.11
N ALA A 39 18.45 -11.87 0.00
CA ALA A 39 18.03 -12.35 1.31
C ALA A 39 16.59 -11.90 1.60
N MET A 40 15.84 -12.73 2.33
CA MET A 40 14.49 -12.44 2.79
C MET A 40 14.47 -12.33 4.31
N ASP A 41 13.98 -11.20 4.81
CA ASP A 41 13.75 -10.94 6.22
C ASP A 41 12.26 -10.69 6.47
N VAL A 42 11.69 -11.34 7.48
CA VAL A 42 10.32 -11.05 7.93
C VAL A 42 10.41 -10.35 9.29
N PRO A 43 10.21 -9.02 9.35
CA PRO A 43 10.28 -8.31 10.62
C PRO A 43 9.22 -8.81 11.58
N VAL A 44 9.64 -9.28 12.75
CA VAL A 44 8.74 -9.76 13.80
C VAL A 44 7.94 -8.57 14.34
N PRO A 45 6.60 -8.62 14.30
CA PRO A 45 5.78 -7.52 14.78
C PRO A 45 5.89 -7.41 16.30
N SER A 46 5.97 -6.17 16.80
CA SER A 46 5.85 -5.93 18.25
C SER A 46 4.50 -6.43 18.78
N LEU A 47 4.40 -6.75 20.08
CA LEU A 47 3.12 -7.13 20.71
C LEU A 47 2.01 -6.10 20.44
N LYS A 48 2.34 -4.80 20.46
CA LYS A 48 1.41 -3.72 20.16
C LYS A 48 0.92 -3.78 18.70
N ALA A 49 1.83 -4.01 17.75
CA ALA A 49 1.46 -4.18 16.35
C ALA A 49 0.59 -5.43 16.18
N TRP A 50 0.93 -6.54 16.83
CA TRP A 50 0.13 -7.76 16.79
C TRP A 50 -1.30 -7.55 17.31
N TRP A 51 -1.49 -6.85 18.44
CA TRP A 51 -2.83 -6.46 18.91
C TRP A 51 -3.60 -5.62 17.89
N VAL A 52 -2.94 -4.65 17.22
CA VAL A 52 -3.58 -3.85 16.16
C VAL A 52 -3.99 -4.71 14.97
N SER A 53 -3.18 -5.71 14.59
CA SER A 53 -3.50 -6.60 13.47
C SER A 53 -4.74 -7.46 13.69
N LEU A 54 -5.15 -7.72 14.94
CA LEU A 54 -6.40 -8.43 15.24
C LEU A 54 -7.66 -7.62 14.90
N PHE A 55 -7.52 -6.30 14.84
CA PHE A 55 -8.60 -5.36 14.53
C PHE A 55 -8.42 -4.69 13.17
N SER A 56 -7.44 -5.14 12.38
CA SER A 56 -7.17 -4.63 11.04
C SER A 56 -7.32 -5.77 10.05
N ASP A 57 -8.03 -5.52 8.96
CA ASP A 57 -8.14 -6.47 7.84
C ASP A 57 -6.85 -6.54 6.99
N GLU A 58 -5.77 -5.88 7.43
CA GLU A 58 -4.47 -5.85 6.76
C GLU A 58 -3.43 -6.66 7.53
N SER A 59 -2.58 -7.39 6.80
CA SER A 59 -1.41 -7.99 7.43
C SER A 59 -0.44 -6.89 7.82
N LEU A 60 0.00 -6.85 9.09
CA LEU A 60 1.11 -5.97 9.47
C LEU A 60 2.49 -6.61 9.23
N LEU A 61 2.50 -7.86 8.76
CA LEU A 61 3.71 -8.56 8.34
C LEU A 61 4.06 -8.09 6.93
N ARG A 62 5.22 -7.44 6.82
CA ARG A 62 5.74 -6.87 5.58
C ARG A 62 7.11 -7.51 5.31
N PRO A 63 7.17 -8.63 4.56
CA PRO A 63 8.45 -9.21 4.16
C PRO A 63 9.33 -8.17 3.48
N ARG A 64 10.63 -8.24 3.77
CA ARG A 64 11.68 -7.42 3.17
C ARG A 64 12.60 -8.33 2.36
N TYR A 65 12.90 -7.96 1.14
CA TYR A 65 13.88 -8.63 0.29
C TYR A 65 15.01 -7.66 0.02
N SER A 66 16.26 -8.07 0.22
CA SER A 66 17.42 -7.19 0.09
C SER A 66 18.59 -7.87 -0.62
N GLY A 67 19.33 -7.11 -1.42
CA GLY A 67 20.50 -7.58 -2.15
C GLY A 67 20.50 -7.13 -3.61
N THR A 68 21.06 -7.96 -4.49
CA THR A 68 21.17 -7.67 -5.94
C THR A 68 20.56 -8.81 -6.76
N GLY A 69 19.61 -8.47 -7.63
CA GLY A 69 18.87 -9.42 -8.47
C GLY A 69 17.43 -8.97 -8.72
N SER A 70 16.56 -9.93 -9.07
CA SER A 70 15.14 -9.66 -9.33
C SER A 70 14.22 -10.35 -8.32
N VAL A 71 13.18 -9.64 -7.90
CA VAL A 71 12.06 -10.15 -7.10
C VAL A 71 10.79 -10.03 -7.93
N CYS A 72 10.19 -11.16 -8.29
CA CYS A 72 8.93 -11.20 -9.02
C CYS A 72 7.79 -11.45 -8.03
N LEU A 73 6.81 -10.55 -8.06
CA LEU A 73 5.61 -10.63 -7.26
C LEU A 73 4.49 -11.33 -8.04
N ASP A 74 3.48 -11.80 -7.32
CA ASP A 74 2.38 -12.57 -7.87
C ASP A 74 1.56 -11.76 -8.89
N SER A 75 0.82 -12.51 -9.70
CA SER A 75 0.00 -11.94 -10.77
C SER A 75 -1.45 -11.71 -10.35
N THR A 76 -2.12 -10.80 -11.04
CA THR A 76 -3.55 -10.53 -10.86
C THR A 76 -4.24 -10.21 -12.19
N PHE A 77 -5.55 -10.51 -12.25
CA PHE A 77 -6.44 -10.01 -13.29
C PHE A 77 -6.78 -8.52 -13.10
N GLY A 78 -6.64 -8.02 -11.87
CA GLY A 78 -6.82 -6.61 -11.51
C GLY A 78 -5.68 -5.73 -12.03
N GLY A 79 -5.43 -4.61 -11.35
CA GLY A 79 -4.40 -3.66 -11.72
C GLY A 79 -3.30 -3.52 -10.67
N TYR A 80 -2.13 -3.07 -11.14
CA TYR A 80 -1.11 -2.47 -10.30
C TYR A 80 -0.93 -1.02 -10.69
N HIS A 81 -0.69 -0.17 -9.70
CA HIS A 81 -0.40 1.24 -9.92
C HIS A 81 0.87 1.63 -9.17
N VAL A 82 1.88 2.13 -9.89
CA VAL A 82 3.10 2.68 -9.29
C VAL A 82 2.87 4.16 -9.01
N MET A 83 3.02 4.55 -7.75
CA MET A 83 3.00 5.95 -7.32
C MET A 83 4.34 6.33 -6.68
N LYS A 84 4.65 7.63 -6.72
CA LYS A 84 5.80 8.19 -6.01
C LYS A 84 5.34 8.85 -4.71
N VAL A 85 6.03 8.55 -3.62
CA VAL A 85 5.88 9.27 -2.35
C VAL A 85 7.03 10.27 -2.27
N CYS A 86 6.73 11.55 -2.09
CA CYS A 86 7.76 12.58 -1.98
C CYS A 86 8.09 12.91 -0.51
N SER A 87 9.31 13.38 -0.29
CA SER A 87 9.73 13.83 1.05
C SER A 87 8.79 14.91 1.61
N GLY A 88 8.38 14.75 2.86
CA GLY A 88 7.41 15.62 3.52
C GLY A 88 5.95 15.22 3.33
N GLU A 89 5.64 14.35 2.37
CA GLU A 89 4.29 13.82 2.18
C GLU A 89 4.00 12.67 3.14
N ARG A 90 2.71 12.54 3.47
CA ARG A 90 2.18 11.34 4.10
C ARG A 90 0.90 10.95 3.39
N TRP A 91 0.91 9.73 2.88
CA TRP A 91 -0.24 9.11 2.24
C TRP A 91 -0.93 8.14 3.19
N ILE A 92 -2.24 8.04 3.07
CA ILE A 92 -3.09 7.09 3.79
C ILE A 92 -3.79 6.30 2.71
N LEU A 93 -3.48 5.01 2.63
CA LEU A 93 -4.06 4.08 1.68
C LEU A 93 -5.37 3.51 2.20
N ASP A 94 -6.29 3.16 1.32
CA ASP A 94 -7.45 2.37 1.69
C ASP A 94 -7.08 0.91 1.94
N THR A 95 -8.00 0.17 2.57
CA THR A 95 -7.75 -1.20 3.00
C THR A 95 -7.32 -2.07 1.81
N LYS A 96 -6.27 -2.87 1.99
CA LYS A 96 -5.75 -3.86 0.99
C LYS A 96 -5.22 -3.24 -0.31
N CYS A 97 -4.93 -1.94 -0.33
CA CYS A 97 -4.35 -1.29 -1.51
C CYS A 97 -2.82 -1.46 -1.58
N PHE A 98 -2.11 -1.62 -0.45
CA PHE A 98 -0.65 -1.77 -0.46
C PHE A 98 -0.20 -3.08 -1.11
N TRP A 99 0.75 -3.03 -2.04
CA TRP A 99 1.36 -4.23 -2.64
C TRP A 99 2.86 -4.34 -2.39
N ALA A 100 3.62 -3.29 -2.69
CA ALA A 100 5.05 -3.24 -2.45
C ALA A 100 5.55 -1.80 -2.32
N SER A 101 6.72 -1.60 -1.73
CA SER A 101 7.41 -0.31 -1.73
C SER A 101 8.91 -0.47 -1.69
N ASP A 102 9.60 0.58 -2.13
CA ASP A 102 11.01 0.78 -1.80
C ASP A 102 11.22 0.66 -0.27
N GLY A 103 12.36 0.13 0.14
CA GLY A 103 12.76 -0.04 1.54
C GLY A 103 12.75 1.24 2.37
N GLU A 104 13.05 2.37 1.74
CA GLU A 104 13.11 3.68 2.37
C GLU A 104 11.72 4.21 2.77
N VAL A 105 10.66 3.74 2.10
CA VAL A 105 9.28 4.11 2.43
C VAL A 105 8.86 3.49 3.76
N LYS A 106 8.56 4.36 4.73
CA LYS A 106 8.14 3.95 6.08
C LYS A 106 6.65 3.65 6.08
N LEU A 107 6.33 2.41 6.42
CA LEU A 107 4.97 1.91 6.64
C LEU A 107 4.57 2.14 8.11
N SER A 108 3.39 2.68 8.34
CA SER A 108 2.83 2.90 9.67
C SER A 108 1.33 2.66 9.68
N VAL A 109 0.76 2.45 10.85
CA VAL A 109 -0.70 2.35 11.00
C VAL A 109 -1.30 3.74 11.21
N HIS A 110 -2.32 4.07 10.44
CA HIS A 110 -3.20 5.21 10.64
C HIS A 110 -4.55 4.73 11.20
N ARG A 111 -5.07 5.43 12.20
CA ARG A 111 -6.43 5.19 12.71
C ARG A 111 -7.34 6.29 12.18
N GLU A 112 -8.38 5.90 11.47
CA GLU A 112 -9.42 6.82 11.04
C GLU A 112 -10.23 7.36 12.23
N SER A 113 -10.90 8.49 12.04
CA SER A 113 -11.72 9.06 13.11
C SER A 113 -12.85 8.08 13.51
N THR A 114 -13.14 7.98 14.81
CA THR A 114 -14.18 7.09 15.35
C THR A 114 -15.55 7.33 14.74
N TRP A 115 -15.87 8.57 14.36
CA TRP A 115 -17.11 8.89 13.65
C TRP A 115 -17.10 8.27 12.25
N THR A 116 -16.03 8.47 11.49
CA THR A 116 -15.88 7.90 10.14
C THR A 116 -15.96 6.39 10.15
N SER A 117 -15.27 5.73 11.09
CA SER A 117 -15.25 4.27 11.21
C SER A 117 -16.63 3.69 11.55
N TRP A 118 -17.42 4.40 12.37
CA TRP A 118 -18.80 4.02 12.68
C TRP A 118 -19.71 4.05 11.45
N TRP A 119 -19.62 5.09 10.61
CA TRP A 119 -20.44 5.21 9.39
C TRP A 119 -20.04 4.24 8.28
N ALA A 120 -18.81 3.74 8.30
CA ALA A 120 -18.30 2.77 7.35
C ALA A 120 -18.67 1.32 7.71
N ASP A 121 -19.40 1.10 8.81
CA ASP A 121 -19.68 -0.23 9.38
C ASP A 121 -18.39 -1.05 9.68
N GLN A 122 -17.22 -0.40 9.77
CA GLN A 122 -15.92 -1.03 10.08
C GLN A 122 -15.60 -1.03 11.59
N GLY A 123 -16.57 -0.67 12.45
CA GLY A 123 -16.39 -0.59 13.90
C GLY A 123 -15.57 0.62 14.38
N LEU A 124 -15.13 0.65 15.65
CA LEU A 124 -14.37 1.78 16.25
C LEU A 124 -12.88 1.82 15.89
N PHE A 125 -12.39 0.82 15.16
CA PHE A 125 -10.98 0.53 14.98
C PHE A 125 -10.63 0.28 13.51
N TRP A 126 -11.03 1.20 12.63
CA TRP A 126 -10.63 1.16 11.23
C TRP A 126 -9.17 1.64 11.08
N TYR A 127 -8.27 0.68 10.94
CA TYR A 127 -6.84 0.92 10.75
C TYR A 127 -6.46 0.81 9.27
N LYS A 128 -5.72 1.80 8.78
CA LYS A 128 -5.23 1.93 7.41
C LYS A 128 -3.72 1.94 7.37
N THR A 129 -3.13 1.43 6.29
CA THR A 129 -1.71 1.63 5.99
C THR A 129 -1.44 3.09 5.64
N ALA A 130 -0.43 3.68 6.27
CA ALA A 130 0.08 5.01 5.93
C ALA A 130 1.55 4.97 5.53
N LEU A 131 1.87 5.71 4.48
CA LEU A 131 3.18 5.79 3.85
C LEU A 131 3.82 7.14 4.16
N LYS A 132 5.12 7.14 4.43
CA LYS A 132 5.92 8.36 4.60
C LYS A 132 7.35 8.11 4.15
N GLY A 133 7.97 9.09 3.50
CA GLY A 133 9.36 9.01 3.08
C GLY A 133 9.51 9.51 1.65
N GLU A 134 10.57 9.11 0.99
CA GLU A 134 10.76 9.32 -0.44
C GLU A 134 10.95 7.95 -1.08
N GLY A 135 10.22 7.65 -2.15
CA GLY A 135 10.30 6.33 -2.76
C GLY A 135 9.16 6.00 -3.72
N GLN A 136 9.24 4.82 -4.32
CA GLN A 136 8.16 4.26 -5.12
C GLN A 136 7.34 3.26 -4.31
N VAL A 137 6.03 3.25 -4.56
CA VAL A 137 5.07 2.34 -3.95
C VAL A 137 4.18 1.77 -5.04
N VAL A 138 3.94 0.47 -4.98
CA VAL A 138 3.00 -0.23 -5.84
C VAL A 138 1.72 -0.47 -5.05
N LEU A 139 0.61 -0.07 -5.64
CA LEU A 139 -0.74 -0.36 -5.16
C LEU A 139 -1.36 -1.49 -5.97
N SER A 140 -2.07 -2.39 -5.31
CA SER A 140 -2.95 -3.39 -5.93
C SER A 140 -4.36 -2.84 -5.98
N VAL A 141 -4.80 -2.39 -7.16
CA VAL A 141 -6.09 -1.69 -7.34
C VAL A 141 -6.70 -2.04 -8.68
N ASP A 142 -8.02 -2.13 -8.73
CA ASP A 142 -8.72 -2.47 -9.96
C ASP A 142 -8.87 -1.25 -10.88
N GLY A 143 -8.45 -1.42 -12.13
CA GLY A 143 -8.62 -0.39 -13.16
C GLY A 143 -7.58 0.75 -13.12
N PRO A 144 -7.75 1.76 -13.98
CA PRO A 144 -6.85 2.91 -14.03
C PRO A 144 -7.04 3.80 -12.81
N VAL A 145 -5.93 4.34 -12.30
CA VAL A 145 -5.93 5.30 -11.20
C VAL A 145 -5.92 6.73 -11.75
N GLN A 146 -6.75 7.58 -11.16
CA GLN A 146 -6.75 9.01 -11.41
C GLN A 146 -6.33 9.75 -10.14
N GLU A 147 -5.35 10.63 -10.26
CA GLU A 147 -4.96 11.56 -9.20
C GLU A 147 -5.74 12.87 -9.36
N ILE A 148 -6.28 13.39 -8.25
CA ILE A 148 -7.12 14.60 -8.22
C ILE A 148 -6.61 15.54 -7.13
N ASP A 149 -6.15 16.72 -7.54
CA ASP A 149 -5.72 17.77 -6.62
C ASP A 149 -6.92 18.53 -6.03
N LEU A 150 -6.99 18.60 -4.71
CA LEU A 150 -8.03 19.34 -4.00
C LEU A 150 -7.44 20.62 -3.38
N VAL A 151 -7.60 21.74 -4.09
CA VAL A 151 -7.18 23.07 -3.62
C VAL A 151 -8.39 23.89 -3.20
N ASN A 152 -8.68 23.92 -1.89
CA ASN A 152 -9.90 24.52 -1.34
C ASN A 152 -11.19 23.95 -1.97
N ASP A 153 -11.14 22.69 -2.39
CA ASP A 153 -12.21 22.01 -3.13
C ASP A 153 -12.77 20.80 -2.37
N ARG A 154 -13.85 20.21 -2.88
CA ARG A 154 -14.50 19.03 -2.36
C ARG A 154 -14.87 18.07 -3.48
N LEU A 155 -14.33 16.85 -3.40
CA LEU A 155 -14.78 15.72 -4.20
C LEU A 155 -15.80 14.87 -3.44
N VAL A 156 -16.83 14.38 -4.16
CA VAL A 156 -17.75 13.35 -3.69
C VAL A 156 -17.60 12.16 -4.62
N ALA A 157 -17.24 11.01 -4.06
CA ALA A 157 -17.07 9.76 -4.78
C ALA A 157 -17.69 8.62 -3.96
N ASP A 158 -17.97 7.51 -4.63
CA ASP A 158 -18.32 6.28 -3.94
C ASP A 158 -17.08 5.72 -3.21
N GLY A 159 -17.28 5.27 -1.97
CA GLY A 159 -16.23 5.00 -1.00
C GLY A 159 -15.14 4.05 -1.50
N PRO A 160 -15.49 2.89 -2.09
CA PRO A 160 -14.52 1.93 -2.60
C PRO A 160 -13.60 2.44 -3.71
N PHE A 161 -13.94 3.55 -4.39
CA PHE A 161 -13.07 4.13 -5.41
C PHE A 161 -12.03 5.13 -4.85
N VAL A 162 -12.07 5.44 -3.55
CA VAL A 162 -11.09 6.31 -2.89
C VAL A 162 -9.95 5.45 -2.30
N ILE A 163 -8.98 5.12 -3.14
CA ILE A 163 -7.89 4.17 -2.82
C ILE A 163 -6.74 4.77 -1.99
N ALA A 164 -6.54 6.09 -2.05
CA ALA A 164 -5.47 6.77 -1.32
C ALA A 164 -5.76 8.27 -1.16
N ARG A 165 -5.19 8.88 -0.12
CA ARG A 165 -5.22 10.34 0.07
C ARG A 165 -4.00 10.85 0.82
N THR A 166 -3.65 12.11 0.62
CA THR A 166 -2.69 12.79 1.49
C THR A 166 -3.30 13.12 2.85
N GLN A 167 -2.46 13.21 3.89
CA GLN A 167 -2.90 13.46 5.28
C GLN A 167 -3.70 14.77 5.44
N GLY A 168 -3.48 15.77 4.57
CA GLY A 168 -4.19 17.06 4.61
C GLY A 168 -5.68 16.97 4.23
N ILE A 169 -6.08 15.92 3.52
CA ILE A 169 -7.46 15.75 3.06
C ILE A 169 -8.33 15.16 4.19
N ARG A 170 -9.44 15.84 4.50
CA ARG A 170 -10.43 15.37 5.49
C ARG A 170 -11.50 14.50 4.82
N MET A 171 -11.49 13.20 5.12
CA MET A 171 -12.50 12.25 4.65
C MET A 171 -13.71 12.18 5.60
N LYS A 172 -14.92 12.09 5.03
CA LYS A 172 -16.16 11.81 5.75
C LYS A 172 -17.02 10.85 4.94
N ILE A 173 -17.48 9.77 5.55
CA ILE A 173 -18.41 8.80 4.96
C ILE A 173 -19.83 9.16 5.39
N LYS A 174 -20.79 9.04 4.47
CA LYS A 174 -22.21 9.21 4.70
C LYS A 174 -22.97 8.14 3.92
N ARG A 175 -24.05 7.62 4.48
CA ARG A 175 -24.98 6.75 3.72
C ARG A 175 -25.74 7.61 2.69
N PRO A 176 -26.10 7.04 1.52
CA PRO A 176 -27.04 7.68 0.61
C PRO A 176 -28.34 8.01 1.38
N ALA A 177 -28.88 9.21 1.14
CA ALA A 177 -30.17 9.60 1.68
C ALA A 177 -31.32 8.89 0.94
#